data_AF-A0A7Z9RWT7-F1
#
_entry.id   AF-A0A7Z9RWT7-F1
#
_cell.length_a   1.000
_cell.length_b   1.000
_cell.length_c   1.000
_cell.angle_alpha   90.00
_cell.angle_beta   90.00
_cell.angle_gamma   90.00
#
_symmetry.space_group_name_H-M   'P 1'
#
loop_
_entity.id
_entity.type
_entity.pdbx_description
1 polymer ?
#
loop_
_entity_poly.entity_id
_entity_poly.type
_entity_poly.pdbx_seq_one_letter_code
_entity_poly.pdbx_strand_id
1 'polypeptide(L)'
;MIPEGLKTAWLEAEGANDAGEHDQALEILRGAWADFPDAADHAKTWFYAAEAERELSTAGDKPDRKMMRKAHEHYQKALKLDPKHRAARRGDNAILVEMDGQGFRATSMPRLWADGT
;
A
#
# COMPACT_ATOMS: atom_id res chain seq x y z
N MET A 1 19.06 4.58 12.47
CA MET A 1 18.89 3.33 13.24
C MET A 1 17.39 3.09 13.36
N ILE A 2 16.92 1.86 13.15
CA ILE A 2 15.48 1.55 13.25
C ILE A 2 15.18 1.19 14.72
N PRO A 3 14.27 1.90 15.40
CA PRO A 3 13.87 1.59 16.77
C PRO A 3 13.31 0.18 16.89
N GLU A 4 13.57 -0.52 17.99
CA GLU A 4 13.03 -1.87 18.22
C GLU A 4 11.49 -1.86 18.24
N GLY A 5 10.86 -0.85 18.83
CA GLY A 5 9.40 -0.70 18.81
C GLY A 5 8.81 -0.65 17.40
N LEU A 6 9.50 0.00 16.45
CA LEU A 6 9.07 0.04 15.05
C LEU A 6 9.24 -1.32 14.35
N LYS A 7 10.29 -2.08 14.68
CA LYS A 7 10.45 -3.44 14.15
C LYS A 7 9.35 -4.37 14.66
N THR A 8 9.00 -4.27 15.94
CA THR A 8 7.89 -5.02 16.53
C THR A 8 6.58 -4.67 15.84
N ALA A 9 6.29 -3.37 15.64
CA ALA A 9 5.10 -2.94 14.93
C ALA A 9 5.01 -3.47 13.49
N TRP A 10 6.14 -3.59 12.78
CA TRP A 10 6.14 -4.23 11.46
C TRP A 10 5.80 -5.72 11.52
N LEU A 11 6.34 -6.45 12.51
CA LEU A 11 6.02 -7.88 12.69
C LEU A 11 4.55 -8.08 13.05
N GLU A 12 4.01 -7.23 13.92
CA GLU A 12 2.59 -7.28 14.31
C GLU A 12 1.66 -6.90 13.14
N ALA A 13 2.01 -5.87 12.36
CA ALA A 13 1.24 -5.47 11.18
C ALA A 13 1.29 -6.53 10.06
N GLU A 14 2.45 -7.18 9.87
CA GLU A 14 2.57 -8.34 8.96
C GLU A 14 1.67 -9.48 9.41
N GLY A 15 1.72 -9.86 10.69
CA GLY A 15 0.85 -10.89 11.24
C GLY A 15 -0.65 -10.57 11.13
N ALA A 16 -1.03 -9.31 11.37
CA ALA A 16 -2.42 -8.86 11.19
C ALA A 16 -2.86 -8.93 9.73
N ASN A 17 -1.99 -8.55 8.78
CA ASN A 17 -2.28 -8.70 7.36
C ASN A 17 -2.45 -10.18 6.95
N ASP A 18 -1.57 -11.06 7.42
CA ASP A 18 -1.66 -12.50 7.14
C ASP A 18 -2.93 -13.14 7.75
N ALA A 19 -3.43 -12.58 8.85
CA ALA A 19 -4.69 -12.98 9.49
C ALA A 19 -5.95 -12.40 8.81
N GLY A 20 -5.80 -11.50 7.83
CA GLY A 20 -6.92 -10.77 7.21
C GLY A 20 -7.44 -9.58 8.03
N GLU A 21 -6.76 -9.24 9.12
CA GLU A 21 -7.07 -8.13 10.03
C GLU A 21 -6.45 -6.81 9.53
N HIS A 22 -6.71 -6.46 8.28
CA HIS A 22 -6.03 -5.36 7.59
C HIS A 22 -6.24 -3.98 8.24
N ASP A 23 -7.43 -3.72 8.81
CA ASP A 23 -7.69 -2.49 9.56
C ASP A 23 -6.77 -2.39 10.80
N GLN A 24 -6.58 -3.49 11.51
CA GLN A 24 -5.69 -3.56 12.67
C GLN A 24 -4.23 -3.36 12.25
N ALA A 25 -3.80 -3.93 11.11
CA ALA A 25 -2.47 -3.67 10.56
C ALA A 25 -2.24 -2.16 10.33
N LEU A 26 -3.24 -1.44 9.79
CA LEU A 26 -3.14 0.01 9.62
C LEU A 26 -3.11 0.78 10.94
N GLU A 27 -3.85 0.34 11.95
CA GLU A 27 -3.82 0.95 13.29
C GLU A 27 -2.46 0.80 13.96
N ILE A 28 -1.87 -0.41 13.94
CA ILE A 28 -0.54 -0.69 14.46
C ILE A 28 0.50 0.22 13.79
N LEU A 29 0.48 0.31 12.46
CA LEU A 29 1.42 1.15 11.71
C LEU A 29 1.24 2.65 12.01
N ARG A 30 0.00 3.12 12.20
CA ARG A 30 -0.26 4.52 12.58
C ARG A 30 0.20 4.82 14.01
N GLY A 31 0.03 3.90 14.95
CA GLY A 31 0.55 4.02 16.31
C GLY A 31 2.07 4.15 16.30
N ALA A 32 2.76 3.23 15.60
CA ALA A 32 4.20 3.28 15.45
C ALA A 32 4.68 4.55 14.73
N TRP A 33 3.90 5.08 13.77
CA TRP A 33 4.19 6.35 13.12
C TRP A 33 4.11 7.53 14.09
N ALA A 34 3.13 7.54 14.99
CA ALA A 34 3.00 8.58 16.00
C ALA A 34 4.18 8.59 16.98
N ASP A 35 4.67 7.41 17.37
CA ASP A 35 5.79 7.25 18.30
C ASP A 35 7.16 7.50 17.64
N PHE A 36 7.30 7.15 16.36
CA PHE A 36 8.56 7.18 15.63
C PHE A 36 8.45 7.83 14.25
N PRO A 37 7.97 9.09 14.13
CA PRO A 37 7.59 9.68 12.84
C PRO A 37 8.74 9.70 11.81
N ASP A 38 9.96 10.01 12.24
CA ASP A 38 11.12 10.07 11.34
C ASP A 38 11.60 8.68 10.89
N ALA A 39 11.50 7.67 11.77
CA ALA A 39 11.93 6.31 11.45
C ALA A 39 10.84 5.51 10.72
N ALA A 40 9.58 5.87 10.92
CA ALA A 40 8.43 5.22 10.31
C ALA A 40 8.30 5.54 8.82
N ASP A 41 8.86 6.65 8.32
CA ASP A 41 9.03 6.93 6.89
C ASP A 41 10.08 6.01 6.25
N HIS A 42 9.70 4.74 6.13
CA HIS A 42 10.55 3.63 5.73
C HIS A 42 9.80 2.72 4.76
N ALA A 43 10.53 2.11 3.83
CA ALA A 43 9.95 1.29 2.76
C ALA A 43 9.02 0.19 3.29
N LYS A 44 9.40 -0.49 4.38
CA LYS A 44 8.57 -1.52 5.03
C LYS A 44 7.24 -1.00 5.56
N THR A 45 7.22 0.16 6.21
CA THR A 45 5.98 0.76 6.74
C THR A 45 5.00 1.04 5.61
N TRP A 46 5.49 1.68 4.54
CA TRP A 46 4.67 1.97 3.37
C TRP A 46 4.21 0.71 2.65
N PHE A 47 5.05 -0.33 2.59
CA PHE A 47 4.69 -1.63 2.02
C PHE A 47 3.54 -2.30 2.79
N TYR A 48 3.67 -2.48 4.10
CA TYR A 48 2.61 -3.14 4.89
C TYR A 48 1.31 -2.33 4.91
N ALA A 49 1.40 -1.00 4.90
CA ALA A 49 0.22 -0.14 4.75
C ALA A 49 -0.44 -0.31 3.37
N ALA A 50 0.36 -0.44 2.30
CA ALA A 50 -0.16 -0.65 0.95
C ALA A 50 -0.83 -2.03 0.78
N GLU A 51 -0.27 -3.08 1.40
CA GLU A 51 -0.87 -4.43 1.40
C GLU A 51 -2.23 -4.40 2.11
N ALA A 52 -2.29 -3.82 3.31
CA ALA A 52 -3.54 -3.68 4.06
C ALA A 52 -4.59 -2.87 3.26
N GLU A 53 -4.19 -1.74 2.68
CA GLU A 53 -5.11 -0.90 1.90
C GLU A 53 -5.59 -1.59 0.62
N ARG A 54 -4.73 -2.37 -0.04
CA ARG A 54 -5.10 -3.14 -1.23
C ARG A 54 -6.20 -4.14 -0.89
N GLU A 55 -5.99 -4.97 0.14
CA GLU A 55 -6.95 -6.02 0.50
C GLU A 55 -8.30 -5.43 0.96
N LEU A 56 -8.27 -4.39 1.80
CA LEU A 56 -9.50 -3.67 2.21
C LEU A 56 -10.26 -3.08 1.01
N SER A 57 -9.53 -2.55 0.03
CA SER A 57 -10.15 -1.93 -1.14
C SER A 57 -10.85 -2.93 -2.07
N THR A 58 -10.51 -4.22 -1.97
CA THR A 58 -11.07 -5.30 -2.81
C THR A 58 -12.00 -6.25 -2.06
N ALA A 59 -12.15 -6.11 -0.74
CA ALA A 59 -12.91 -7.05 0.10
C ALA A 59 -14.44 -6.99 -0.08
N GLY A 60 -14.99 -5.91 -0.65
CA GLY A 60 -16.45 -5.72 -0.80
C GLY A 60 -17.00 -6.04 -2.19
N ASP A 61 -18.32 -6.03 -2.34
CA ASP A 61 -19.04 -6.24 -3.62
C ASP A 61 -18.61 -5.24 -4.71
N LYS A 62 -18.18 -4.05 -4.29
CA LYS A 62 -17.65 -3.01 -5.16
C LYS A 62 -16.29 -2.56 -4.65
N PRO A 63 -15.30 -2.47 -5.53
CA PRO A 63 -13.96 -2.04 -5.16
C PRO A 63 -13.93 -0.56 -4.79
N ASP A 64 -13.22 -0.22 -3.71
CA ASP A 64 -12.96 1.17 -3.34
C ASP A 64 -11.81 1.73 -4.20
N ARG A 65 -12.20 2.35 -5.32
CA ARG A 65 -11.27 2.96 -6.28
C ARG A 65 -10.32 3.98 -5.65
N LYS A 66 -10.78 4.72 -4.62
CA LYS A 66 -9.95 5.73 -3.95
C LYS A 66 -8.89 5.05 -3.11
N MET A 67 -9.28 4.02 -2.36
CA MET A 67 -8.36 3.24 -1.54
C MET A 67 -7.35 2.47 -2.39
N MET A 68 -7.77 1.94 -3.55
CA MET A 68 -6.83 1.32 -4.50
C MET A 68 -5.76 2.29 -5.01
N ARG A 69 -6.13 3.53 -5.32
CA ARG A 69 -5.14 4.57 -5.69
C ARG A 69 -4.19 4.88 -4.55
N LYS A 70 -4.70 4.91 -3.32
CA LYS A 70 -3.89 5.16 -2.13
C LYS A 70 -2.89 4.03 -1.87
N ALA A 71 -3.32 2.78 -2.00
CA ALA A 71 -2.44 1.62 -1.92
C ALA A 71 -1.33 1.68 -2.99
N HIS A 72 -1.67 2.02 -4.25
CA HIS A 72 -0.69 2.29 -5.30
C HIS A 72 0.31 3.40 -4.90
N GLU A 73 -0.17 4.54 -4.41
CA GLU A 73 0.71 5.63 -3.94
C GLU A 73 1.65 5.17 -2.82
N HIS A 74 1.18 4.33 -1.91
CA HIS A 74 2.00 3.78 -0.83
C HIS A 74 3.04 2.78 -1.34
N TYR A 75 2.73 1.91 -2.31
CA TYR A 75 3.75 1.10 -2.96
C TYR A 75 4.80 1.96 -3.67
N GLN A 76 4.39 3.03 -4.37
CA GLN A 76 5.32 3.96 -5.01
C GLN A 76 6.23 4.65 -3.99
N LYS A 77 5.72 5.04 -2.82
CA LYS A 77 6.55 5.57 -1.72
C LYS A 77 7.55 4.52 -1.22
N ALA A 78 7.11 3.27 -1.03
CA ALA A 78 8.00 2.18 -0.64
C ALA A 78 9.14 1.99 -1.65
N LEU A 79 8.81 1.99 -2.96
CA LEU A 79 9.78 1.85 -4.05
C LEU A 79 10.70 3.07 -4.22
N LYS A 80 10.23 4.26 -3.88
CA LYS A 80 11.07 5.47 -3.86
C LYS A 80 12.16 5.38 -2.78
N LEU A 81 11.82 4.84 -1.62
CA LEU A 81 12.75 4.65 -0.49
C LEU A 81 13.66 3.43 -0.70
N ASP A 82 13.11 2.33 -1.21
CA ASP A 82 13.86 1.13 -1.60
C ASP A 82 13.44 0.63 -3.00
N PRO A 83 14.17 1.06 -4.05
CA PRO A 83 13.89 0.64 -5.42
C PRO A 83 14.06 -0.87 -5.65
N LYS A 84 14.76 -1.59 -4.76
CA LYS A 84 15.01 -3.04 -4.88
C LYS A 84 13.96 -3.88 -4.15
N HIS A 85 12.97 -3.24 -3.51
CA HIS A 85 11.91 -3.91 -2.77
C HIS A 85 11.00 -4.73 -3.70
N ARG A 86 11.31 -6.02 -3.88
CA ARG A 86 10.62 -6.90 -4.84
C ARG A 86 9.15 -7.10 -4.50
N ALA A 87 8.79 -7.22 -3.22
CA ALA A 87 7.40 -7.43 -2.80
C ALA A 87 6.53 -6.22 -3.14
N ALA A 88 6.90 -5.02 -2.69
CA ALA A 88 6.27 -3.75 -3.11
C ALA A 88 6.10 -3.62 -4.64
N ARG A 89 7.09 -3.98 -5.45
CA ARG A 89 6.92 -3.95 -6.93
C ARG A 89 5.87 -4.93 -7.43
N ARG A 90 5.79 -6.12 -6.82
CA ARG A 90 4.76 -7.12 -7.15
C ARG A 90 3.37 -6.66 -6.73
N GLY A 91 3.23 -6.13 -5.51
CA GLY A 91 1.98 -5.57 -5.00
C GLY A 91 1.48 -4.39 -5.84
N ASP A 92 2.38 -3.49 -6.21
CA ASP A 92 2.11 -2.36 -7.11
C ASP A 92 1.60 -2.82 -8.49
N ASN A 93 2.29 -3.78 -9.11
CA ASN A 93 1.84 -4.32 -10.39
C ASN A 93 0.49 -5.04 -10.27
N ALA A 94 0.27 -5.77 -9.17
CA ALA A 94 -0.98 -6.48 -8.95
C ALA A 94 -2.16 -5.51 -8.83
N ILE A 95 -2.01 -4.43 -8.05
CA ILE A 95 -3.09 -3.45 -7.91
C ILE A 95 -3.34 -2.67 -9.20
N LEU A 96 -2.31 -2.38 -9.99
CA LEU A 96 -2.49 -1.75 -11.31
C LEU A 96 -3.28 -2.63 -12.29
N VAL A 97 -3.00 -3.93 -12.31
CA VAL A 97 -3.76 -4.90 -13.12
C VAL A 97 -5.21 -4.98 -12.65
N GLU A 98 -5.44 -5.02 -11.34
CA GLU A 98 -6.79 -5.03 -10.76
C GLU A 98 -7.59 -3.77 -11.14
N MET A 99 -6.97 -2.59 -11.04
CA MET A 99 -7.60 -1.33 -11.45
C MET A 99 -7.98 -1.33 -12.93
N ASP A 100 -7.08 -1.80 -13.81
CA ASP A 100 -7.34 -1.87 -15.25
C ASP A 100 -8.47 -2.85 -15.57
N GLY A 101 -8.50 -4.00 -14.90
CA GLY A 101 -9.61 -4.96 -14.97
C GLY A 101 -10.96 -4.38 -14.55
N GLN A 102 -10.94 -3.44 -13.60
CA GLN A 102 -12.12 -2.69 -13.14
C GLN A 102 -12.42 -1.43 -13.97
N GLY A 103 -11.62 -1.17 -15.02
CA GLY A 103 -11.85 -0.10 -15.99
C GLY A 103 -11.47 1.30 -15.52
N PHE A 104 -10.56 1.43 -14.54
CA PHE A 104 -10.02 2.73 -14.15
C PHE A 104 -8.51 2.68 -13.89
N ARG A 105 -7.89 3.85 -13.78
CA ARG A 105 -6.43 3.97 -13.64
C ARG A 105 -6.04 4.53 -12.28
N ALA A 106 -4.79 4.27 -11.90
CA ALA A 106 -4.14 4.85 -10.74
C ALA A 106 -4.12 6.38 -10.79
N THR A 107 -3.85 6.96 -11.96
CA THR A 107 -3.86 8.41 -12.16
C THR A 107 -5.22 8.89 -12.67
N SER A 108 -5.67 10.05 -12.19
CA SER A 108 -6.90 10.70 -12.65
C SER A 108 -6.74 11.49 -13.96
N MET A 109 -5.57 11.44 -14.60
CA MET A 109 -5.31 12.18 -15.84
C MET A 109 -6.29 11.73 -16.93
N PRO A 110 -7.11 12.65 -17.48
CA PRO A 110 -7.96 12.34 -18.62
C PRO A 110 -7.14 11.78 -19.78
N ARG A 111 -7.73 10.92 -20.62
CA ARG A 111 -7.14 10.59 -21.92
C ARG A 111 -7.01 11.90 -22.73
N LEU A 112 -5.83 12.51 -22.74
CA LEU A 112 -5.57 13.70 -23.56
C LEU A 112 -5.33 13.34 -25.03
N TRP A 113 -5.10 12.07 -25.33
CA TRP A 113 -5.08 11.52 -26.68
C TRP A 113 -5.87 10.21 -26.68
N ALA A 114 -6.88 10.14 -27.54
CA ALA A 114 -7.32 8.87 -28.10
C ALA A 114 -6.23 8.51 -29.11
N ASP A 115 -5.48 7.43 -28.89
CA ASP A 115 -4.64 6.92 -29.99
C ASP A 115 -5.62 6.49 -31.06
N GLY A 116 -5.51 7.15 -32.21
CA GLY A 116 -6.28 6.84 -33.39
C GLY A 116 -5.99 5.41 -33.83
N THR A 117 -7.07 4.64 -33.94
CA THR A 117 -7.24 3.58 -34.93
C THR A 117 -8.58 3.83 -35.59
#